data_AF-A0A382PI07-F1
#
_entry.id   AF-A0A382PI07-F1
#
_cell.length_a   1.000
_cell.length_b   1.000
_cell.length_c   1.000
_cell.angle_alpha   90.00
_cell.angle_beta   90.00
_cell.angle_gamma   90.00
#
_symmetry.space_group_name_H-M   'P 1'
#
loop_
_entity.id
_entity.type
_entity.pdbx_description
1 polymer ?
#
loop_
_entity_poly.entity_id
_entity_poly.type
_entity_poly.pdbx_seq_one_letter_code
_entity_poly.pdbx_strand_id
1 'polypeptide(L)'
;MKTLTQRLKGKEGRFRGSLSGKRVDFSSRTVISPDPNLDLAEVGVPESIAKKLTIPEIVTDWNIEKLKKLVINGPDKFPGVNYILRPDGVKIRLDFVEDRSIIADSLEAGYLVERHLLDGDIVLFNRQPSLHQMSIMGHHVRVLPGKTFRLHPSVCPPYNADFDGDEMNLHVPQSEESRAEALLLMRVQEQLISPRFGGPIIGALRDFITGAYLLTKDDTILSTQEFSNYAMLGDYQGELPKPKIKNKDGSFFTGKQLFSIFLPSDFNFVMTSKWSKGTKKVEKDIVIKNGELVSGVIDKASIGAEEPESVLHRIAKDYGNEQAKKFLNSILIIIKQFITDYG
;
A
#
# COMPACT_ATOMS: atom_id res chain seq x y z
N MET A 1 18.15 47.12 -6.39
CA MET A 1 16.95 46.70 -7.15
C MET A 1 17.31 45.46 -7.97
N LYS A 2 16.56 44.35 -7.89
CA LYS A 2 16.83 43.17 -8.74
C LYS A 2 16.44 43.45 -10.20
N THR A 3 17.39 43.37 -11.12
CA THR A 3 17.18 43.58 -12.57
C THR A 3 16.34 42.46 -13.18
N LEU A 4 15.77 42.68 -14.37
CA LEU A 4 14.95 41.67 -15.06
C LEU A 4 15.73 40.36 -15.27
N THR A 5 17.00 40.45 -15.68
CA THR A 5 17.89 39.31 -15.87
C THR A 5 18.07 38.51 -14.58
N GLN A 6 18.23 39.18 -13.42
CA GLN A 6 18.34 38.53 -12.12
C GLN A 6 17.05 37.87 -11.64
N ARG A 7 15.88 38.35 -12.11
CA ARG A 7 14.58 37.72 -11.81
C ARG A 7 14.37 36.45 -12.64
N LEU A 8 14.92 36.39 -13.85
CA LEU A 8 14.80 35.24 -14.75
C LEU A 8 15.86 34.17 -14.47
N LYS A 9 17.12 34.59 -14.29
CA LYS A 9 18.29 33.70 -14.13
C LYS A 9 18.43 33.21 -12.68
N GLY A 10 18.97 32.00 -12.52
CA GLY A 10 19.32 31.42 -11.22
C GLY A 10 18.38 30.30 -10.77
N LYS A 11 18.76 29.61 -9.68
CA LYS A 11 17.99 28.47 -9.12
C LYS A 11 16.61 28.90 -8.61
N GLU A 12 16.53 30.09 -8.02
CA GLU A 12 15.27 30.72 -7.57
C GLU A 12 14.69 31.72 -8.59
N GLY A 13 15.25 31.77 -9.80
CA GLY A 13 14.72 32.60 -10.89
C GLY A 13 13.37 32.07 -11.39
N ARG A 14 12.60 32.91 -12.09
CA ARG A 14 11.24 32.59 -12.54
C ARG A 14 11.13 31.29 -13.33
N PHE A 15 12.11 30.99 -14.19
CA PHE A 15 12.10 29.74 -14.96
C PHE A 15 12.14 28.50 -14.05
N ARG A 16 13.08 28.44 -13.11
CA ARG A 16 13.27 27.25 -12.26
C ARG A 16 12.32 27.19 -11.07
N GLY A 17 11.99 28.35 -10.47
CA GLY A 17 11.21 28.42 -9.24
C GLY A 17 9.72 28.72 -9.42
N SER A 18 9.25 28.98 -10.64
CA SER A 18 7.81 29.25 -10.89
C SER A 18 7.23 28.58 -12.13
N LEU A 19 8.06 28.21 -13.13
CA LEU A 19 7.59 27.55 -14.35
C LEU A 19 7.88 26.05 -14.33
N SER A 20 9.16 25.65 -14.29
CA SER A 20 9.54 24.22 -14.26
C SER A 20 9.16 23.52 -12.96
N GLY A 21 9.10 24.27 -11.87
CA GLY A 21 8.63 23.80 -10.56
C GLY A 21 7.93 24.94 -9.85
N LYS A 22 6.83 24.62 -9.15
CA LYS A 22 6.04 25.59 -8.38
C LYS A 22 5.54 24.96 -7.10
N ARG A 23 5.15 25.80 -6.14
CA ARG A 23 4.38 25.34 -4.98
C ARG A 23 2.97 24.97 -5.44
N VAL A 24 2.41 23.96 -4.79
CA VAL A 24 1.08 23.41 -5.12
C VAL A 24 0.22 23.37 -3.86
N ASP A 25 -1.06 23.60 -4.04
CA ASP A 25 -2.07 23.44 -2.99
C ASP A 25 -2.44 21.95 -2.83
N PHE A 26 -3.36 21.64 -1.91
CA PHE A 26 -3.84 20.28 -1.62
C PHE A 26 -2.70 19.27 -1.39
N SER A 27 -1.71 19.72 -0.62
CA SER A 27 -0.55 18.93 -0.23
C SER A 27 -0.31 19.00 1.27
N SER A 28 0.35 17.97 1.81
CA SER A 28 0.73 17.89 3.22
C SER A 28 2.06 17.17 3.37
N ARG A 29 2.70 17.35 4.53
CA ARG A 29 3.99 16.77 4.86
C ARG A 29 4.01 16.46 6.35
N THR A 30 4.47 15.26 6.70
CA THR A 30 4.73 14.85 8.08
C THR A 30 5.72 13.69 8.12
N VAL A 31 6.16 13.33 9.32
CA VAL A 31 7.04 12.19 9.60
C VAL A 31 6.33 10.88 9.23
N ILE A 32 7.08 9.91 8.73
CA ILE A 32 6.59 8.55 8.45
C ILE A 32 6.83 7.58 9.61
N SER A 33 5.96 6.58 9.74
CA SER A 33 6.05 5.51 10.72
C SER A 33 5.70 4.15 10.08
N PRO A 34 6.30 3.04 10.53
CA PRO A 34 6.02 1.73 9.96
C PRO A 34 4.65 1.22 10.44
N ASP A 35 3.88 0.63 9.53
CA ASP A 35 2.66 -0.12 9.89
C ASP A 35 2.53 -1.37 9.00
N PRO A 36 2.96 -2.56 9.48
CA PRO A 36 2.92 -3.80 8.71
C PRO A 36 1.51 -4.41 8.60
N ASN A 37 0.48 -3.81 9.20
CA ASN A 37 -0.91 -4.27 9.08
C ASN A 37 -1.67 -3.57 7.94
N LEU A 38 -1.04 -2.59 7.29
CA LEU A 38 -1.61 -1.93 6.12
C LEU A 38 -1.38 -2.75 4.86
N ASP A 39 -2.32 -2.62 3.92
CA ASP A 39 -2.10 -3.11 2.56
C ASP A 39 -0.90 -2.37 1.93
N LEU A 40 -0.12 -3.04 1.09
CA LEU A 40 1.04 -2.43 0.42
C LEU A 40 0.69 -1.17 -0.38
N ALA A 41 -0.52 -1.07 -0.91
CA ALA A 41 -0.99 0.10 -1.65
C ALA A 41 -1.68 1.14 -0.75
N GLU A 42 -1.80 0.90 0.56
CA GLU A 42 -2.38 1.85 1.51
C GLU A 42 -1.33 2.77 2.14
N VAL A 43 -1.74 4.01 2.38
CA VAL A 43 -1.04 4.97 3.23
C VAL A 43 -1.95 5.41 4.37
N GLY A 44 -1.45 5.25 5.59
CA GLY A 44 -2.13 5.73 6.78
C GLY A 44 -2.07 7.26 6.85
N VAL A 45 -3.22 7.93 6.82
CA VAL A 45 -3.33 9.39 6.88
C VAL A 45 -3.95 9.81 8.21
N PRO A 46 -3.31 10.74 8.96
CA PRO A 46 -3.91 11.32 10.16
C PRO A 46 -5.26 11.98 9.90
N GLU A 47 -6.23 11.76 10.80
CA GLU A 47 -7.55 12.42 10.73
C GLU A 47 -7.45 13.95 10.61
N SER A 48 -6.47 14.56 11.28
CA SER A 48 -6.23 16.02 11.21
C SER A 48 -5.82 16.52 9.82
N ILE A 49 -5.18 15.67 9.02
CA ILE A 49 -4.85 15.96 7.61
C ILE A 49 -6.06 15.64 6.74
N ALA A 50 -6.74 14.51 6.99
CA ALA A 50 -7.91 14.08 6.22
C ALA A 50 -9.08 15.07 6.28
N LYS A 51 -9.28 15.76 7.41
CA LYS A 51 -10.27 16.85 7.53
C LYS A 51 -9.92 18.11 6.75
N LYS A 52 -8.62 18.37 6.53
CA LYS A 52 -8.15 19.60 5.87
C LYS A 52 -8.03 19.45 4.36
N LEU A 53 -7.52 18.32 3.91
CA LEU A 53 -7.42 18.00 2.49
C LEU A 53 -8.78 17.52 2.00
N THR A 54 -9.23 18.06 0.88
CA THR A 54 -10.53 17.75 0.32
C THR A 54 -10.41 17.19 -1.09
N ILE A 55 -11.46 16.47 -1.49
CA ILE A 55 -11.69 16.03 -2.85
C ILE A 55 -12.97 16.69 -3.34
N PRO A 56 -12.95 17.37 -4.50
CA PRO A 56 -14.14 17.87 -5.14
C PRO A 56 -14.88 16.69 -5.77
N GLU A 57 -16.14 16.51 -5.35
CA GLU A 57 -17.04 15.50 -5.87
C GLU A 57 -18.27 16.20 -6.44
N ILE A 58 -18.58 15.93 -7.70
CA ILE A 58 -19.78 16.46 -8.35
C ILE A 58 -20.99 15.67 -7.83
N VAL A 59 -22.03 16.40 -7.44
CA VAL A 59 -23.29 15.81 -7.00
C VAL A 59 -23.99 15.21 -8.21
N THR A 60 -24.30 13.93 -8.09
CA THR A 60 -25.02 13.10 -9.05
C THR A 60 -26.12 12.34 -8.32
N ASP A 61 -27.05 11.75 -9.07
CA ASP A 61 -28.15 10.98 -8.48
C ASP A 61 -27.65 9.77 -7.67
N TRP A 62 -26.45 9.25 -7.97
CA TRP A 62 -25.88 8.10 -7.28
C TRP A 62 -25.23 8.43 -5.92
N ASN A 63 -24.67 9.62 -5.76
CA ASN A 63 -23.91 10.00 -4.56
C ASN A 63 -24.61 11.05 -3.69
N ILE A 64 -25.73 11.61 -4.13
CA ILE A 64 -26.44 12.69 -3.44
C ILE A 64 -26.76 12.35 -1.98
N GLU A 65 -27.29 11.15 -1.70
CA GLU A 65 -27.62 10.75 -0.33
C GLU A 65 -26.39 10.67 0.58
N LYS A 66 -25.27 10.18 0.04
CA LYS A 66 -23.99 10.13 0.75
C LYS A 66 -23.50 11.53 1.05
N LEU A 67 -23.52 12.43 0.06
CA LEU A 67 -23.03 13.80 0.20
C LEU A 67 -23.89 14.61 1.17
N LYS A 68 -25.23 14.44 1.15
CA LYS A 68 -26.13 15.08 2.13
C LYS A 68 -25.75 14.74 3.56
N LYS A 69 -25.45 13.46 3.86
CA LYS A 69 -24.98 13.02 5.19
C LYS A 69 -23.67 13.68 5.59
N LEU A 70 -22.73 13.83 4.65
CA LEU A 70 -21.44 14.48 4.92
C LEU A 70 -21.59 15.99 5.14
N VAL A 71 -22.50 16.66 4.42
CA VAL A 71 -22.81 18.08 4.61
C VAL A 71 -23.41 18.33 6.00
N ILE A 72 -24.31 17.46 6.46
CA ILE A 72 -24.89 17.54 7.81
C ILE A 72 -23.78 17.42 8.89
N ASN A 73 -22.82 16.50 8.71
CA ASN A 73 -21.67 16.39 9.62
C ASN A 73 -20.82 17.67 9.63
N GLY A 74 -20.69 18.35 8.49
CA GLY A 74 -19.95 19.59 8.32
C GLY A 74 -18.43 19.43 8.46
N PRO A 75 -17.68 20.52 8.71
CA PRO A 75 -16.21 20.50 8.68
C PRO A 75 -15.57 19.88 9.93
N ASP A 76 -16.25 19.93 11.09
CA ASP A 76 -15.66 19.55 12.38
C ASP A 76 -15.64 18.04 12.61
N LYS A 77 -16.70 17.35 12.18
CA LYS A 77 -16.90 15.92 12.39
C LYS A 77 -16.45 15.14 11.15
N PHE A 78 -15.51 14.22 11.35
CA PHE A 78 -15.10 13.29 10.30
C PHE A 78 -16.06 12.09 10.25
N PRO A 79 -16.46 11.62 9.05
CA PRO A 79 -16.26 12.22 7.73
C PRO A 79 -17.24 13.37 7.44
N GLY A 80 -16.77 14.42 6.77
CA GLY A 80 -17.54 15.65 6.56
C GLY A 80 -17.16 16.45 5.30
N VAL A 81 -17.57 17.71 5.26
CA VAL A 81 -17.42 18.64 4.12
C VAL A 81 -16.97 20.01 4.60
N ASN A 82 -16.05 20.63 3.86
CA ASN A 82 -15.58 21.98 4.16
C ASN A 82 -16.29 23.05 3.31
N TYR A 83 -16.48 22.77 2.02
CA TYR A 83 -17.04 23.73 1.08
C TYR A 83 -18.03 23.09 0.11
N ILE A 84 -18.99 23.90 -0.34
CA ILE A 84 -19.91 23.57 -1.42
C ILE A 84 -19.83 24.67 -2.47
N LEU A 85 -19.64 24.29 -3.72
CA LEU A 85 -19.69 25.18 -4.87
C LEU A 85 -21.00 24.93 -5.61
N ARG A 86 -21.80 25.98 -5.73
CA ARG A 86 -23.04 25.93 -6.50
C ARG A 86 -22.77 26.11 -8.00
N PRO A 87 -23.70 25.71 -8.88
CA PRO A 87 -23.58 25.91 -10.33
C PRO A 87 -23.43 27.38 -10.76
N ASP A 88 -23.92 28.31 -9.95
CA ASP A 88 -23.77 29.76 -10.16
C ASP A 88 -22.36 30.29 -9.83
N GLY A 89 -21.45 29.42 -9.38
CA GLY A 89 -20.07 29.76 -9.02
C GLY A 89 -19.89 30.27 -7.59
N VAL A 90 -20.97 30.34 -6.79
CA VAL A 90 -20.87 30.78 -5.40
C VAL A 90 -20.32 29.66 -4.53
N LYS A 91 -19.20 29.92 -3.85
CA LYS A 91 -18.57 29.01 -2.89
C LYS A 91 -19.07 29.28 -1.48
N ILE A 92 -19.77 28.31 -0.91
CA ILE A 92 -20.31 28.32 0.45
C ILE A 92 -19.32 27.63 1.39
N ARG A 93 -18.96 28.31 2.48
CA ARG A 93 -18.13 27.74 3.56
C ARG A 93 -19.02 27.19 4.66
N LEU A 94 -18.92 25.90 4.95
CA LEU A 94 -19.78 25.27 5.97
C LEU A 94 -19.41 25.64 7.42
N ASP A 95 -18.25 26.24 7.64
CA ASP A 95 -17.82 26.74 8.96
C ASP A 95 -18.81 27.75 9.57
N PHE A 96 -19.46 28.56 8.72
CA PHE A 96 -20.30 29.69 9.14
C PHE A 96 -21.79 29.45 8.96
N VAL A 97 -22.18 28.22 8.61
CA VAL A 97 -23.58 27.85 8.40
C VAL A 97 -24.15 27.31 9.71
N GLU A 98 -25.15 28.00 10.24
CA GLU A 98 -25.85 27.61 11.48
C GLU A 98 -26.68 26.33 11.27
N ASP A 99 -27.51 26.30 10.23
CA ASP A 99 -28.34 25.12 9.91
C ASP A 99 -27.88 24.43 8.63
N ARG A 100 -27.11 23.35 8.83
CA ARG A 100 -26.52 22.54 7.75
C ARG A 100 -27.57 21.64 7.07
N SER A 101 -28.71 21.39 7.73
CA SER A 101 -29.75 20.50 7.23
C SER A 101 -30.45 21.10 6.01
N ILE A 102 -30.77 22.40 6.09
CA ILE A 102 -31.40 23.15 4.98
C ILE A 102 -30.51 23.11 3.74
N ILE A 103 -29.19 23.29 3.91
CA ILE A 103 -28.24 23.25 2.79
C ILE A 103 -28.17 21.83 2.20
N ALA A 104 -28.13 20.80 3.04
CA ALA A 104 -28.15 19.42 2.58
C ALA A 104 -29.44 19.11 1.80
N ASP A 105 -30.59 19.62 2.23
CA ASP A 105 -31.85 19.40 1.51
C ASP A 105 -31.88 20.11 0.16
N SER A 106 -31.26 21.29 0.06
CA SER A 106 -31.10 22.07 -1.18
C SER A 106 -30.02 21.54 -2.14
N LEU A 107 -29.32 20.46 -1.78
CA LEU A 107 -28.29 19.87 -2.62
C LEU A 107 -28.95 19.22 -3.84
N GLU A 108 -28.51 19.60 -5.04
CA GLU A 108 -29.03 19.12 -6.32
C GLU A 108 -27.89 18.68 -7.24
N ALA A 109 -28.22 17.91 -8.28
CA ALA A 109 -27.24 17.48 -9.27
C ALA A 109 -26.55 18.69 -9.94
N GLY A 110 -25.23 18.59 -10.13
CA GLY A 110 -24.41 19.67 -10.69
C GLY A 110 -23.78 20.59 -9.64
N TYR A 111 -24.15 20.48 -8.36
CA TYR A 111 -23.37 21.07 -7.27
C TYR A 111 -22.03 20.35 -7.15
N LEU A 112 -21.01 21.03 -6.61
CA LEU A 112 -19.71 20.42 -6.30
C LEU A 112 -19.44 20.51 -4.80
N VAL A 113 -19.11 19.38 -4.19
CA VAL A 113 -18.89 19.26 -2.75
C VAL A 113 -17.41 18.95 -2.51
N GLU A 114 -16.73 19.80 -1.74
CA GLU A 114 -15.35 19.57 -1.29
C GLU A 114 -15.38 18.79 0.04
N ARG A 115 -15.49 17.46 -0.07
CA ARG A 115 -15.53 16.54 1.07
C ARG A 115 -14.15 16.24 1.62
N HIS A 116 -14.07 15.85 2.89
CA HIS A 116 -12.84 15.32 3.51
C HIS A 116 -12.31 14.10 2.75
N LEU A 117 -11.02 13.83 2.93
CA LEU A 117 -10.35 12.64 2.43
C LEU A 117 -10.87 11.39 3.16
N LEU A 118 -11.28 10.36 2.43
CA LEU A 118 -11.89 9.15 2.95
C LEU A 118 -11.02 7.93 2.65
N ASP A 119 -11.33 6.82 3.31
CA ASP A 119 -10.71 5.54 3.02
C ASP A 119 -10.95 5.14 1.55
N GLY A 120 -9.89 4.67 0.89
CA GLY A 120 -9.89 4.26 -0.51
C GLY A 120 -9.60 5.38 -1.51
N ASP A 121 -9.59 6.66 -1.11
CA ASP A 121 -9.23 7.75 -2.01
C ASP A 121 -7.78 7.63 -2.50
N ILE A 122 -7.55 7.90 -3.79
CA ILE A 122 -6.20 7.85 -4.39
C ILE A 122 -5.43 9.14 -4.11
N VAL A 123 -4.21 9.01 -3.60
CA VAL A 123 -3.28 10.12 -3.33
C VAL A 123 -1.90 9.82 -3.89
N LEU A 124 -1.13 10.85 -4.20
CA LEU A 124 0.26 10.71 -4.63
C LEU A 124 1.17 10.88 -3.42
N PHE A 125 1.98 9.87 -3.14
CA PHE A 125 2.92 9.85 -2.02
C PHE A 125 4.36 9.86 -2.52
N ASN A 126 5.17 10.73 -1.92
CA ASN A 126 6.47 11.14 -2.43
C ASN A 126 7.51 11.28 -1.32
N ARG A 127 8.73 10.78 -1.55
CA ARG A 127 9.92 11.14 -0.77
C ARG A 127 10.90 11.95 -1.59
N GLN A 128 11.48 12.99 -0.97
CA GLN A 128 12.56 13.78 -1.54
C GLN A 128 13.91 13.27 -1.02
N PRO A 129 14.97 13.22 -1.86
CA PRO A 129 15.00 13.54 -3.29
C PRO A 129 14.37 12.44 -4.16
N SER A 130 13.67 12.84 -5.22
CA SER A 130 13.05 11.90 -6.16
C SER A 130 14.02 11.55 -7.30
N LEU A 131 14.64 10.37 -7.22
CA LEU A 131 15.70 9.96 -8.13
C LEU A 131 15.19 9.19 -9.35
N HIS A 132 14.05 8.53 -9.20
CA HIS A 132 13.42 7.73 -10.24
C HIS A 132 11.90 7.86 -10.14
N GLN A 133 11.19 7.39 -11.17
CA GLN A 133 9.72 7.48 -11.24
C GLN A 133 9.03 6.91 -10.00
N MET A 134 9.50 5.77 -9.48
CA MET A 134 8.92 5.13 -8.29
C MET A 134 9.12 5.90 -6.97
N SER A 135 9.85 7.02 -6.97
CA SER A 135 9.92 7.92 -5.81
C SER A 135 8.65 8.77 -5.62
N ILE A 136 7.68 8.64 -6.55
CA ILE A 136 6.31 9.10 -6.42
C ILE A 136 5.37 7.98 -6.91
N MET A 137 4.45 7.54 -6.05
CA MET A 137 3.49 6.49 -6.39
C MET A 137 2.10 6.85 -5.84
N GLY A 138 1.07 6.27 -6.44
CA GLY A 138 -0.30 6.34 -6.01
C GLY A 138 -0.58 5.36 -4.87
N HIS A 139 -1.14 5.85 -3.78
CA HIS A 139 -1.59 5.06 -2.63
C HIS A 139 -3.07 5.32 -2.33
N HIS A 140 -3.75 4.31 -1.82
CA HIS A 140 -5.07 4.45 -1.25
C HIS A 140 -4.98 4.97 0.17
N VAL A 141 -5.81 5.94 0.50
CA VAL A 141 -5.87 6.51 1.84
C VAL A 141 -6.50 5.49 2.79
N ARG A 142 -5.92 5.39 3.98
CA ARG A 142 -6.57 4.83 5.15
C ARG A 142 -6.45 5.79 6.31
N VAL A 143 -7.57 6.34 6.76
CA VAL A 143 -7.59 7.35 7.82
C VAL A 143 -7.40 6.67 9.16
N LEU A 144 -6.36 7.07 9.87
CA LEU A 144 -5.96 6.45 11.14
C LEU A 144 -5.71 7.52 12.20
N PRO A 145 -5.88 7.18 13.49
CA PRO A 145 -5.49 8.07 14.57
C PRO A 145 -3.97 8.28 14.58
N GLY A 146 -3.53 9.47 14.99
CA GLY A 146 -2.11 9.82 15.09
C GLY A 146 -1.77 11.12 14.38
N LYS A 147 -0.47 11.33 14.13
CA LYS A 147 0.08 12.55 13.50
C LYS A 147 1.08 12.26 12.38
N THR A 148 1.43 10.99 12.18
CA THR A 148 2.42 10.52 11.20
C THR A 148 1.72 9.88 10.01
N PHE A 149 2.38 9.89 8.86
CA PHE A 149 1.98 9.01 7.77
C PHE A 149 2.43 7.59 8.09
N ARG A 150 1.58 6.59 7.82
CA ARG A 150 1.95 5.19 8.02
C ARG A 150 2.12 4.48 6.70
N LEU A 151 3.18 3.70 6.58
CA LEU A 151 3.51 2.96 5.36
C LEU A 151 3.91 1.54 5.71
N HIS A 152 3.54 0.60 4.85
CA HIS A 152 4.01 -0.77 4.95
C HIS A 152 5.55 -0.82 4.69
N PRO A 153 6.37 -1.40 5.60
CA PRO A 153 7.84 -1.38 5.47
C PRO A 153 8.40 -1.94 4.16
N SER A 154 7.74 -2.95 3.57
CA SER A 154 8.13 -3.52 2.27
C SER A 154 8.07 -2.55 1.08
N VAL A 155 7.41 -1.40 1.22
CA VAL A 155 7.29 -0.35 0.18
C VAL A 155 8.30 0.78 0.40
N CYS A 156 9.15 0.69 1.43
CA CYS A 156 10.23 1.65 1.66
C CYS A 156 11.34 1.65 0.59
N PRO A 157 11.76 0.52 -0.02
CA PRO A 157 12.88 0.53 -0.98
C PRO A 157 12.67 1.46 -2.18
N PRO A 158 11.50 1.48 -2.86
CA PRO A 158 11.23 2.48 -3.92
C PRO A 158 11.37 3.94 -3.48
N TYR A 159 11.10 4.25 -2.21
CA TYR A 159 11.27 5.60 -1.69
C TYR A 159 12.67 5.88 -1.14
N ASN A 160 13.50 4.83 -1.03
CA ASN A 160 14.73 4.83 -0.24
C ASN A 160 14.49 5.41 1.16
N ALA A 161 13.32 5.11 1.74
CA ALA A 161 12.86 5.64 3.02
C ALA A 161 13.29 4.76 4.18
N ASP A 162 13.56 5.37 5.33
CA ASP A 162 13.68 4.69 6.61
C ASP A 162 12.75 5.34 7.65
N PHE A 163 12.89 4.95 8.92
CA PHE A 163 12.02 5.42 9.99
C PHE A 163 12.82 6.10 11.11
N ASP A 164 13.91 6.80 10.76
CA ASP A 164 14.78 7.49 11.73
C ASP A 164 14.37 8.95 12.01
N GLY A 165 13.26 9.40 11.40
CA GLY A 165 12.81 10.79 11.41
C GLY A 165 12.46 11.33 10.02
N ASP A 166 12.61 10.51 8.98
CA ASP A 166 12.21 10.79 7.61
C ASP A 166 10.79 11.39 7.50
N GLU A 167 10.67 12.41 6.62
CA GLU A 167 9.40 13.05 6.29
C GLU A 167 9.07 12.82 4.81
N MET A 168 7.78 12.62 4.52
CA MET A 168 7.27 12.42 3.17
C MET A 168 6.13 13.38 2.86
N ASN A 169 5.94 13.63 1.57
CA ASN A 169 4.90 14.51 1.05
C ASN A 169 3.72 13.69 0.51
N LEU A 170 2.52 14.20 0.74
CA LEU A 170 1.28 13.67 0.20
C LEU A 170 0.59 14.76 -0.62
N HIS A 171 0.17 14.42 -1.83
CA HIS A 171 -0.57 15.30 -2.74
C HIS A 171 -1.91 14.65 -3.11
N VAL A 172 -2.98 15.42 -3.12
CA VAL A 172 -4.33 14.93 -3.42
C VAL A 172 -4.76 15.41 -4.81
N PRO A 173 -4.81 14.53 -5.83
CA PRO A 173 -5.28 14.89 -7.17
C PRO A 173 -6.74 15.35 -7.16
N GLN A 174 -7.00 16.54 -7.69
CA GLN A 174 -8.30 17.20 -7.57
C GLN A 174 -9.25 16.86 -8.72
N SER A 175 -8.78 16.69 -9.97
CA SER A 175 -9.65 16.31 -11.08
C SER A 175 -9.88 14.81 -11.13
N GLU A 176 -11.04 14.38 -11.62
CA GLU A 176 -11.36 12.97 -11.82
C GLU A 176 -10.39 12.29 -12.79
N GLU A 177 -10.01 12.98 -13.86
CA GLU A 177 -9.02 12.51 -14.84
C GLU A 177 -7.67 12.21 -14.17
N SER A 178 -7.17 13.12 -13.31
CA SER A 178 -5.89 12.92 -12.61
C SER A 178 -5.95 11.78 -11.59
N ARG A 179 -7.11 11.59 -10.93
CA ARG A 179 -7.33 10.45 -10.04
C ARG A 179 -7.37 9.14 -10.82
N ALA A 180 -8.04 9.11 -11.97
CA ALA A 180 -8.10 7.94 -12.84
C ALA A 180 -6.72 7.59 -13.39
N GLU A 181 -5.93 8.56 -13.84
CA GLU A 181 -4.55 8.36 -14.29
C GLU A 181 -3.67 7.80 -13.16
N ALA A 182 -3.74 8.39 -11.95
CA ALA A 182 -3.00 7.89 -10.80
C ALA A 182 -3.41 6.44 -10.43
N LEU A 183 -4.69 6.12 -10.52
CA LEU A 183 -5.21 4.78 -10.26
C LEU A 183 -4.76 3.78 -11.33
N LEU A 184 -4.69 4.16 -12.60
CA LEU A 184 -4.33 3.22 -13.67
C LEU A 184 -2.81 3.03 -13.81
N LEU A 185 -2.03 4.09 -13.61
CA LEU A 185 -0.60 4.09 -13.99
C LEU A 185 0.35 4.13 -12.79
N MET A 186 -0.07 4.74 -11.67
CA MET A 186 0.85 5.09 -10.59
C MET A 186 0.70 4.25 -9.33
N ARG A 187 -0.32 3.37 -9.23
CA ARG A 187 -0.53 2.52 -8.05
C ARG A 187 0.72 1.71 -7.71
N VAL A 188 0.90 1.43 -6.42
CA VAL A 188 2.04 0.66 -5.89
C VAL A 188 2.25 -0.67 -6.63
N GLN A 189 1.18 -1.43 -6.89
CA GLN A 189 1.29 -2.71 -7.59
C GLN A 189 1.78 -2.57 -9.04
N GLU A 190 1.45 -1.47 -9.73
CA GLU A 190 1.94 -1.22 -11.10
C GLU A 190 3.41 -0.80 -11.13
N GLN A 191 3.97 -0.47 -9.97
CA GLN A 191 5.36 -0.09 -9.77
C GLN A 191 6.15 -1.18 -9.02
N LEU A 192 5.60 -2.41 -8.92
CA LEU A 192 6.25 -3.52 -8.23
C LEU A 192 7.59 -3.90 -8.89
N ILE A 193 7.65 -3.87 -10.23
CA ILE A 193 8.84 -4.21 -11.01
C ILE A 193 9.60 -2.94 -11.40
N SER A 194 10.90 -2.89 -11.05
CA SER A 194 11.76 -1.76 -11.39
C SER A 194 12.10 -1.72 -12.88
N PRO A 195 11.93 -0.58 -13.56
CA PRO A 195 12.33 -0.43 -14.96
C PRO A 195 13.85 -0.48 -15.17
N ARG A 196 14.65 -0.32 -14.10
CA ARG A 196 16.12 -0.30 -14.19
C ARG A 196 16.72 -1.67 -14.47
N PHE A 197 16.20 -2.71 -13.81
CA PHE A 197 16.77 -4.07 -13.86
C PHE A 197 15.73 -5.16 -14.10
N GLY A 198 14.45 -4.79 -14.24
CA GLY A 198 13.37 -5.70 -14.58
C GLY A 198 13.08 -6.75 -13.49
N GLY A 199 13.24 -6.40 -12.21
CA GLY A 199 12.89 -7.25 -11.07
C GLY A 199 12.14 -6.48 -9.97
N PRO A 200 11.57 -7.19 -8.97
CA PRO A 200 10.71 -6.60 -7.97
C PRO A 200 11.50 -5.68 -7.03
N ILE A 201 11.15 -4.39 -6.97
CA ILE A 201 11.75 -3.46 -6.00
C ILE A 201 11.01 -3.48 -4.66
N ILE A 202 9.74 -3.89 -4.66
CA ILE A 202 8.91 -4.09 -3.47
C ILE A 202 8.98 -5.57 -3.10
N GLY A 203 9.19 -5.87 -1.81
CA GLY A 203 9.30 -7.25 -1.34
C GLY A 203 9.54 -7.34 0.16
N ALA A 204 9.71 -8.56 0.66
CA ALA A 204 10.00 -8.81 2.06
C ALA A 204 11.38 -8.25 2.46
N LEU A 205 11.46 -7.71 3.67
CA LEU A 205 12.67 -7.09 4.23
C LEU A 205 12.92 -7.62 5.64
N ARG A 206 14.20 -7.78 6.00
CA ARG A 206 14.69 -8.04 7.38
C ARG A 206 13.84 -9.10 8.11
N ASP A 207 13.00 -8.69 9.07
CA ASP A 207 12.18 -9.56 9.91
C ASP A 207 11.25 -10.47 9.11
N PHE A 208 10.70 -9.97 8.00
CA PHE A 208 9.88 -10.80 7.11
C PHE A 208 10.69 -11.94 6.46
N ILE A 209 11.98 -11.73 6.21
CA ILE A 209 12.85 -12.80 5.69
C ILE A 209 13.15 -13.82 6.78
N THR A 210 13.46 -13.36 7.99
CA THR A 210 13.70 -14.24 9.15
C THR A 210 12.48 -15.10 9.44
N GLY A 211 11.30 -14.48 9.51
CA GLY A 211 10.05 -15.18 9.76
C GLY A 211 9.66 -16.13 8.63
N ALA A 212 9.89 -15.78 7.36
CA ALA A 212 9.69 -16.70 6.23
C ALA A 212 10.58 -17.95 6.34
N TYR A 213 11.84 -17.74 6.71
CA TYR A 213 12.79 -18.84 6.89
C TYR A 213 12.36 -19.77 8.03
N LEU A 214 12.03 -19.20 9.19
CA LEU A 214 11.55 -19.97 10.35
C LEU A 214 10.23 -20.70 10.05
N LEU A 215 9.30 -20.04 9.36
CA LEU A 215 8.02 -20.64 8.99
C LEU A 215 8.21 -21.85 8.07
N THR A 216 9.09 -21.75 7.08
CA THR A 216 9.19 -22.77 6.02
C THR A 216 10.27 -23.83 6.27
N LYS A 217 10.93 -23.79 7.42
CA LYS A 217 11.87 -24.82 7.88
C LYS A 217 11.18 -26.18 8.06
N ASP A 218 11.94 -27.28 7.96
CA ASP A 218 11.39 -28.65 7.97
C ASP A 218 10.80 -29.08 9.32
N ASP A 219 11.29 -28.50 10.42
CA ASP A 219 10.89 -28.76 11.80
C ASP A 219 9.68 -27.93 12.26
N THR A 220 9.19 -27.01 11.42
CA THR A 220 8.06 -26.14 11.77
C THR A 220 6.74 -26.89 11.59
N ILE A 221 6.10 -27.18 12.71
CA ILE A 221 4.83 -27.87 12.83
C ILE A 221 3.79 -26.89 13.37
N LEU A 222 2.61 -26.87 12.76
CA LEU A 222 1.50 -26.02 13.14
C LEU A 222 0.30 -26.89 13.54
N SER A 223 -0.35 -26.53 14.63
CA SER A 223 -1.66 -27.08 14.99
C SER A 223 -2.73 -26.67 13.99
N THR A 224 -3.87 -27.36 13.99
CA THR A 224 -5.00 -27.00 13.13
C THR A 224 -5.53 -25.60 13.44
N GLN A 225 -5.49 -25.18 14.71
CA GLN A 225 -5.94 -23.85 15.13
C GLN A 225 -4.98 -22.76 14.63
N GLU A 226 -3.67 -22.93 14.82
CA GLU A 226 -2.67 -21.96 14.34
C GLU A 226 -2.72 -21.83 12.82
N PHE A 227 -2.76 -22.96 12.10
CA PHE A 227 -2.87 -22.97 10.64
C PHE A 227 -4.11 -22.20 10.16
N SER A 228 -5.27 -22.46 10.77
CA SER A 228 -6.53 -21.80 10.38
C SER A 228 -6.52 -20.31 10.70
N ASN A 229 -5.98 -19.93 11.86
CA ASN A 229 -5.84 -18.52 12.25
C ASN A 229 -4.93 -17.77 11.27
N TYR A 230 -3.78 -18.33 10.91
CA TYR A 230 -2.88 -17.72 9.94
C TYR A 230 -3.49 -17.66 8.54
N ALA A 231 -4.15 -18.73 8.09
CA ALA A 231 -4.86 -18.72 6.81
C ALA A 231 -5.93 -17.62 6.74
N MET A 232 -6.69 -17.44 7.83
CA MET A 232 -7.68 -16.35 7.95
C MET A 232 -7.01 -14.97 7.92
N LEU A 233 -5.89 -14.77 8.61
CA LEU A 233 -5.16 -13.49 8.61
C LEU A 233 -4.62 -13.14 7.22
N GLY A 234 -4.22 -14.12 6.44
CA GLY A 234 -3.79 -13.93 5.04
C GLY A 234 -4.95 -13.75 4.05
N ASP A 235 -6.20 -13.65 4.50
CA ASP A 235 -7.40 -13.58 3.64
C ASP A 235 -7.53 -14.78 2.68
N TYR A 236 -7.28 -15.99 3.19
CA TYR A 236 -7.51 -17.22 2.43
C TYR A 236 -8.98 -17.64 2.49
N GLN A 237 -9.59 -17.83 1.31
CA GLN A 237 -11.01 -18.17 1.15
C GLN A 237 -11.25 -19.61 0.62
N GLY A 238 -10.18 -20.39 0.42
CA GLY A 238 -10.27 -21.74 -0.13
C GLY A 238 -10.49 -22.84 0.91
N GLU A 239 -10.62 -24.08 0.43
CA GLU A 239 -10.65 -25.24 1.32
C GLU A 239 -9.27 -25.50 1.92
N LEU A 240 -9.23 -25.71 3.24
CA LEU A 240 -7.97 -26.03 3.91
C LEU A 240 -7.45 -27.39 3.43
N PRO A 241 -6.14 -27.51 3.15
CA PRO A 241 -5.56 -28.77 2.73
C PRO A 241 -5.64 -29.83 3.84
N LYS A 242 -5.41 -31.09 3.48
CA LYS A 242 -5.28 -32.16 4.49
C LYS A 242 -3.94 -32.03 5.23
N PRO A 243 -3.91 -32.27 6.55
CA PRO A 243 -2.67 -32.23 7.33
C PRO A 243 -1.69 -33.31 6.84
N LYS A 244 -0.42 -32.94 6.63
CA LYS A 244 0.63 -33.86 6.16
C LYS A 244 1.21 -34.73 7.27
N ILE A 245 1.17 -34.27 8.53
CA ILE A 245 1.73 -35.02 9.67
C ILE A 245 0.59 -35.56 10.52
N LYS A 246 0.60 -36.87 10.78
CA LYS A 246 -0.33 -37.53 11.70
C LYS A 246 0.48 -38.23 12.79
N ASN A 247 0.41 -37.70 14.01
CA ASN A 247 1.03 -38.31 15.19
C ASN A 247 -0.05 -38.83 16.14
N LYS A 248 0.35 -39.55 17.19
CA LYS A 248 -0.57 -40.03 18.23
C LYS A 248 -1.32 -38.87 18.91
N ASP A 249 -0.71 -37.70 18.97
CA ASP A 249 -1.22 -36.51 19.65
C ASP A 249 -2.15 -35.64 18.77
N GLY A 250 -2.30 -35.98 17.48
CA GLY A 250 -3.19 -35.24 16.57
C GLY A 250 -2.69 -35.15 15.13
N SER A 251 -3.45 -34.41 14.32
CA SER A 251 -3.07 -34.06 12.95
C SER A 251 -2.46 -32.66 12.89
N PHE A 252 -1.30 -32.53 12.27
CA PHE A 252 -0.54 -31.30 12.22
C PHE A 252 -0.21 -30.90 10.77
N PHE A 253 -0.08 -29.59 10.59
CA PHE A 253 0.30 -28.96 9.34
C PHE A 253 1.78 -28.58 9.37
N THR A 254 2.38 -28.42 8.20
CA THR A 254 3.73 -27.84 8.09
C THR A 254 3.65 -26.38 7.67
N GLY A 255 4.62 -25.57 8.05
CA GLY A 255 4.64 -24.16 7.60
C GLY A 255 4.82 -24.03 6.08
N LYS A 256 5.41 -25.03 5.41
CA LYS A 256 5.40 -25.10 3.93
C LYS A 256 3.99 -25.24 3.36
N GLN A 257 3.11 -26.01 4.00
CA GLN A 257 1.71 -26.09 3.59
C GLN A 257 1.04 -24.73 3.73
N LEU A 258 1.32 -24.00 4.81
CA LEU A 258 0.74 -22.67 5.03
C LEU A 258 1.21 -21.68 3.97
N PHE A 259 2.49 -21.70 3.59
CA PHE A 259 2.98 -20.87 2.49
C PHE A 259 2.33 -21.26 1.14
N SER A 260 2.09 -22.55 0.93
CA SER A 260 1.59 -23.09 -0.34
C SER A 260 0.16 -22.64 -0.67
N ILE A 261 -0.71 -22.45 0.32
CA ILE A 261 -2.11 -22.08 0.05
C ILE A 261 -2.26 -20.70 -0.63
N PHE A 262 -1.23 -19.85 -0.55
CA PHE A 262 -1.22 -18.52 -1.17
C PHE A 262 -0.61 -18.50 -2.58
N LEU A 263 0.03 -19.60 -3.00
CA LEU A 263 0.57 -19.72 -4.35
C LEU A 263 -0.55 -20.06 -5.35
N PRO A 264 -0.45 -19.60 -6.62
CA PRO A 264 -1.34 -20.07 -7.67
C PRO A 264 -1.23 -21.59 -7.86
N SER A 265 -2.35 -22.28 -8.09
CA SER A 265 -2.45 -23.75 -8.10
C SER A 265 -1.68 -24.43 -9.24
N ASP A 266 -1.37 -23.72 -10.31
CA ASP A 266 -0.59 -24.18 -11.46
C ASP A 266 0.85 -23.65 -11.46
N PHE A 267 1.25 -22.96 -10.38
CA PHE A 267 2.57 -22.37 -10.28
C PHE A 267 3.65 -23.44 -10.08
N ASN A 268 4.65 -23.42 -10.95
CA ASN A 268 5.78 -24.33 -10.92
C ASN A 268 7.08 -23.53 -10.96
N PHE A 269 7.98 -23.76 -10.01
CA PHE A 269 9.21 -22.99 -9.89
C PHE A 269 10.31 -23.79 -9.18
N VAL A 270 11.54 -23.68 -9.68
CA VAL A 270 12.72 -24.33 -9.08
C VAL A 270 13.84 -23.31 -8.99
N MET A 271 14.42 -23.15 -7.81
CA MET A 271 15.55 -22.26 -7.57
C MET A 271 16.39 -22.73 -6.39
N THR A 272 17.70 -22.54 -6.48
CA THR A 272 18.60 -22.76 -5.33
C THR A 272 18.53 -21.59 -4.35
N SER A 273 18.08 -21.86 -3.12
CA SER A 273 18.06 -20.87 -2.03
C SER A 273 19.46 -20.36 -1.67
N LYS A 274 19.58 -19.14 -1.16
CA LYS A 274 20.88 -18.62 -0.64
C LYS A 274 21.36 -19.45 0.54
N TRP A 275 20.44 -19.95 1.36
CA TRP A 275 20.76 -20.87 2.46
C TRP A 275 21.43 -22.17 1.96
N SER A 276 20.89 -22.76 0.89
CA SER A 276 21.44 -23.96 0.25
C SER A 276 22.88 -23.73 -0.24
N LYS A 277 23.15 -22.58 -0.89
CA LYS A 277 24.52 -22.21 -1.31
C LYS A 277 25.49 -22.07 -0.14
N GLY A 278 25.00 -21.66 1.03
CA GLY A 278 25.81 -21.50 2.24
C GLY A 278 26.11 -22.82 2.98
N THR A 279 25.29 -23.85 2.78
CA THR A 279 25.40 -25.12 3.52
C THR A 279 25.89 -26.25 2.61
N LYS A 280 27.20 -26.51 2.63
CA LYS A 280 27.91 -27.53 1.82
C LYS A 280 27.42 -28.99 1.93
N LYS A 281 26.42 -29.30 2.77
CA LYS A 281 26.06 -30.68 3.12
C LYS A 281 24.83 -31.25 2.42
N VAL A 282 23.86 -30.43 2.00
CA VAL A 282 22.70 -30.89 1.21
C VAL A 282 22.14 -29.70 0.44
N GLU A 283 22.17 -29.75 -0.89
CA GLU A 283 21.47 -28.75 -1.72
C GLU A 283 19.96 -28.95 -1.56
N LYS A 284 19.30 -28.09 -0.77
CA LYS A 284 17.85 -28.03 -0.68
C LYS A 284 17.34 -26.86 -1.50
N ASP A 285 17.15 -27.14 -2.78
CA ASP A 285 16.49 -26.22 -3.71
C ASP A 285 15.05 -25.99 -3.29
N ILE A 286 14.60 -24.77 -3.50
CA ILE A 286 13.19 -24.37 -3.44
C ILE A 286 12.52 -24.99 -4.65
N VAL A 287 11.66 -25.98 -4.40
CA VAL A 287 10.88 -26.66 -5.44
C VAL A 287 9.42 -26.43 -5.14
N ILE A 288 8.77 -25.68 -6.03
CA ILE A 288 7.33 -25.45 -6.03
C ILE A 288 6.74 -26.20 -7.22
N LYS A 289 5.77 -27.06 -6.98
CA LYS A 289 5.06 -27.81 -8.01
C LYS A 289 3.56 -27.68 -7.82
N ASN A 290 2.85 -27.24 -8.85
CA ASN A 290 1.40 -27.03 -8.81
C ASN A 290 0.94 -26.27 -7.55
N GLY A 291 1.58 -25.14 -7.27
CA GLY A 291 1.27 -24.31 -6.09
C GLY A 291 1.74 -24.88 -4.75
N GLU A 292 2.32 -26.07 -4.69
CA GLU A 292 2.83 -26.65 -3.45
C GLU A 292 4.34 -26.47 -3.31
N LEU A 293 4.78 -25.88 -2.18
CA LEU A 293 6.17 -25.85 -1.76
C LEU A 293 6.58 -27.24 -1.24
N VAL A 294 7.24 -28.01 -2.11
CA VAL A 294 7.66 -29.39 -1.85
C VAL A 294 8.96 -29.44 -1.05
N SER A 295 9.94 -28.62 -1.41
CA SER A 295 11.26 -28.58 -0.76
C SER A 295 11.84 -27.17 -0.71
N GLY A 296 12.89 -27.02 0.10
CA GLY A 296 13.60 -25.76 0.29
C GLY A 296 12.97 -24.88 1.36
N VAL A 297 13.61 -23.74 1.61
CA VAL A 297 13.19 -22.76 2.61
C VAL A 297 13.09 -21.41 1.91
N ILE A 298 12.04 -20.66 2.22
CA ILE A 298 11.79 -19.34 1.66
C ILE A 298 12.70 -18.34 2.36
N ASP A 299 13.53 -17.68 1.55
CA ASP A 299 14.52 -16.71 2.02
C ASP A 299 14.48 -15.43 1.18
N LYS A 300 15.51 -14.59 1.31
CA LYS A 300 15.62 -13.34 0.54
C LYS A 300 15.52 -13.61 -0.96
N ALA A 301 16.13 -14.66 -1.52
CA ALA A 301 16.06 -14.91 -2.97
C ALA A 301 14.64 -15.20 -3.46
N SER A 302 13.74 -15.61 -2.57
CA SER A 302 12.37 -16.03 -2.92
C SER A 302 11.38 -14.87 -2.95
N ILE A 303 11.32 -14.08 -1.88
CA ILE A 303 10.31 -13.03 -1.70
C ILE A 303 10.92 -11.65 -1.38
N GLY A 304 12.25 -11.56 -1.35
CA GLY A 304 12.95 -10.34 -0.97
C GLY A 304 12.86 -9.24 -2.02
N ALA A 305 12.92 -8.00 -1.54
CA ALA A 305 13.06 -6.84 -2.41
C ALA A 305 14.39 -6.88 -3.19
N GLU A 306 14.36 -6.39 -4.43
CA GLU A 306 15.47 -6.30 -5.39
C GLU A 306 16.03 -7.63 -5.88
N GLU A 307 15.29 -8.74 -5.74
CA GLU A 307 15.74 -10.07 -6.16
C GLU A 307 15.08 -10.46 -7.50
N PRO A 308 15.81 -10.35 -8.63
CA PRO A 308 15.32 -10.80 -9.92
C PRO A 308 15.16 -12.32 -9.95
N GLU A 309 14.34 -12.80 -10.88
CA GLU A 309 13.96 -14.22 -11.03
C GLU A 309 13.43 -14.92 -9.77
N SER A 310 13.03 -14.16 -8.75
CA SER A 310 12.45 -14.67 -7.51
C SER A 310 11.03 -15.23 -7.68
N VAL A 311 10.52 -15.93 -6.67
CA VAL A 311 9.13 -16.44 -6.64
C VAL A 311 8.14 -15.30 -6.85
N LEU A 312 8.32 -14.19 -6.12
CA LEU A 312 7.49 -12.99 -6.26
C LEU A 312 7.54 -12.44 -7.69
N HIS A 313 8.72 -12.38 -8.30
CA HIS A 313 8.89 -11.89 -9.66
C HIS A 313 8.19 -12.77 -10.70
N ARG A 314 8.31 -14.09 -10.56
CA ARG A 314 7.64 -15.04 -11.46
C ARG A 314 6.11 -14.95 -11.33
N ILE A 315 5.58 -14.81 -10.11
CA ILE A 315 4.15 -14.59 -9.91
C ILE A 315 3.69 -13.29 -10.61
N ALA A 316 4.44 -12.20 -10.45
CA ALA A 316 4.12 -10.92 -11.11
C ALA A 316 4.12 -11.02 -12.64
N LYS A 317 5.07 -11.76 -13.22
CA LYS A 317 5.18 -11.96 -14.68
C LYS A 317 4.10 -12.89 -15.24
N ASP A 318 3.86 -14.01 -14.58
CA ASP A 318 3.03 -15.09 -15.11
C ASP A 318 1.53 -14.84 -14.80
N TYR A 319 1.20 -14.18 -13.69
CA TYR A 319 -0.20 -13.96 -13.21
C TYR A 319 -0.59 -12.49 -13.05
N GLY A 320 0.35 -11.56 -13.25
CA GLY A 320 0.11 -10.13 -13.15
C GLY A 320 0.36 -9.50 -11.78
N ASN A 321 0.45 -8.18 -11.77
CA ASN A 321 0.82 -7.37 -10.61
C ASN A 321 -0.18 -7.46 -9.46
N GLU A 322 -1.48 -7.52 -9.75
CA GLU A 322 -2.54 -7.63 -8.74
C GLU A 322 -2.43 -8.94 -7.95
N GLN A 323 -2.17 -10.05 -8.64
CA GLN A 323 -1.98 -11.34 -7.99
C GLN A 323 -0.70 -11.37 -7.15
N ALA A 324 0.39 -10.77 -7.65
CA ALA A 324 1.64 -10.63 -6.90
C ALA A 324 1.48 -9.77 -5.64
N LYS A 325 0.73 -8.66 -5.73
CA LYS A 325 0.38 -7.82 -4.59
C LYS A 325 -0.42 -8.61 -3.56
N LYS A 326 -1.47 -9.32 -3.98
CA LYS A 326 -2.30 -10.14 -3.08
C LYS A 326 -1.46 -11.20 -2.37
N PHE A 327 -0.66 -11.96 -3.13
CA PHE A 327 0.27 -12.94 -2.60
C PHE A 327 1.21 -12.33 -1.54
N LEU A 328 1.82 -11.19 -1.86
CA LEU A 328 2.79 -10.55 -0.98
C LEU A 328 2.12 -10.02 0.30
N ASN A 329 0.97 -9.36 0.21
CA ASN A 329 0.18 -8.91 1.38
C ASN A 329 -0.14 -10.08 2.31
N SER A 330 -0.73 -11.16 1.78
CA SER A 330 -1.15 -12.33 2.54
C SER A 330 0.02 -12.98 3.28
N ILE A 331 1.18 -13.10 2.62
CA ILE A 331 2.35 -13.73 3.22
C ILE A 331 3.01 -12.83 4.26
N LEU A 332 3.11 -11.53 4.01
CA LEU A 332 3.76 -10.60 4.95
C LEU A 332 3.00 -10.52 6.27
N ILE A 333 1.66 -10.46 6.25
CA ILE A 333 0.87 -10.41 7.48
C ILE A 333 0.97 -11.71 8.29
N ILE A 334 0.99 -12.86 7.61
CA ILE A 334 1.19 -14.18 8.23
C ILE A 334 2.58 -14.27 8.86
N ILE A 335 3.62 -13.92 8.11
CA ILE A 335 5.00 -13.98 8.61
C ILE A 335 5.15 -13.08 9.84
N LYS A 336 4.60 -11.87 9.78
CA LYS A 336 4.63 -10.92 10.90
C LYS A 336 3.91 -11.48 12.13
N GLN A 337 2.77 -12.16 11.97
CA GLN A 337 2.11 -12.79 13.11
C GLN A 337 2.90 -14.00 13.61
N PHE A 338 3.36 -14.87 12.72
CA PHE A 338 4.12 -16.07 13.05
C PHE A 338 5.40 -15.74 13.83
N ILE A 339 6.19 -14.75 13.38
CA ILE A 339 7.41 -14.36 14.10
C ILE A 339 7.11 -13.76 15.47
N THR A 340 5.97 -13.07 15.62
CA THR A 340 5.50 -12.53 16.91
C THR A 340 5.16 -13.66 17.88
N ASP A 341 4.53 -14.72 17.39
CA ASP A 341 4.16 -15.88 18.20
C ASP A 341 5.39 -16.78 18.50
N TYR A 342 6.39 -16.77 17.61
CA TYR A 342 7.62 -17.56 17.74
C TYR A 342 8.58 -17.02 18.81
N GLY A 343 8.68 -15.69 18.96
CA GLY A 343 9.52 -15.01 19.95
C GLY A 343 10.56 -14.07 19.34
#